data_AF-A0AAD1ZKL9-F1
#
_entry.id   AF-A0AAD1ZKL9-F1
#
_cell.length_a   1.000
_cell.length_b   1.000
_cell.length_c   1.000
_cell.angle_alpha   90.00
_cell.angle_beta   90.00
_cell.angle_gamma   90.00
#
_symmetry.space_group_name_H-M   'P 1'
#
loop_
_entity.id
_entity.type
_entity.pdbx_description
1 polymer ?
#
loop_
_entity_poly.entity_id
_entity_poly.type
_entity_poly.pdbx_seq_one_letter_code
_entity_poly.pdbx_strand_id
1 'polypeptide(L)'
;MACSNIKILPEDCLSTILSLTTPQDACRMLLVSLAVRPAAESDTVWDRFLPCDCWDIVARSDTPLRFSSKKELFFILSDSILIDGGSKAFALEKSSGLKSFILSARELSILYSNEQNSWSWKSITNSRFAEVAELKTSGRLEIQGTIRTRILSPHTTYKAYLQIKISDRAFGLDSIPCETSIMAGDRVLDTNTTYLREPDSKKQQLENLLYWNRIQMLKGRVNEGDEKLPSKRKDGWLEIELGEFFTSESDEVVTMRLMEIKGHQLKGGLIIQGIEVRPKY
;
A
#
# COMPACT_ATOMS: atom_id res chain seq x y z
N MET A 1 20.85 28.56 33.61
CA MET A 1 19.59 28.00 33.08
C MET A 1 19.47 26.57 33.59
N ALA A 2 18.56 26.31 34.53
CA ALA A 2 18.40 24.98 35.08
C ALA A 2 17.67 24.10 34.05
N CYS A 3 18.32 23.05 33.55
CA CYS A 3 17.64 21.99 32.83
C CYS A 3 16.78 21.22 33.83
N SER A 4 15.52 21.62 33.97
CA SER A 4 14.54 20.94 34.81
C SER A 4 14.38 19.49 34.35
N ASN A 5 14.59 18.55 35.27
CA ASN A 5 14.43 17.12 35.02
C ASN A 5 12.97 16.84 34.61
N ILE A 6 12.76 16.15 33.47
CA ILE A 6 11.43 15.84 32.94
C ILE A 6 10.53 15.09 33.94
N LYS A 7 11.15 14.43 34.92
CA LYS A 7 10.48 13.72 36.02
C LYS A 7 9.78 14.62 37.05
N ILE A 8 10.00 15.94 37.00
CA ILE A 8 9.41 16.91 37.93
C ILE A 8 8.13 17.53 37.34
N LEU A 9 7.86 17.31 36.05
CA LEU A 9 6.68 17.86 35.39
C LEU A 9 5.41 17.11 35.83
N PRO A 10 4.28 17.82 36.05
CA PRO A 10 2.98 17.19 36.22
C PRO A 10 2.58 16.32 35.03
N GLU A 11 1.72 15.33 35.28
CA GLU A 11 1.22 14.41 34.25
C GLU A 11 0.57 15.12 33.06
N ASP A 12 -0.20 16.18 33.32
CA ASP A 12 -0.87 16.98 32.28
C ASP A 12 0.13 17.69 31.35
N CYS A 13 1.24 18.18 31.91
CA CYS A 13 2.31 18.78 31.11
C CYS A 13 3.01 17.72 30.26
N LEU A 14 3.29 16.55 30.84
CA LEU A 14 3.91 15.44 30.13
C LEU A 14 3.00 14.91 29.02
N SER A 15 1.71 14.73 29.26
CA SER A 15 0.76 14.27 28.25
C SER A 15 0.63 15.30 27.12
N THR A 16 0.60 16.60 27.44
CA THR A 16 0.60 17.66 26.41
C THR A 16 1.86 17.58 25.54
N ILE A 17 3.04 17.45 26.15
CA ILE A 17 4.30 17.32 25.40
C ILE A 17 4.30 16.06 24.52
N LEU A 18 3.91 14.92 25.09
CA LEU A 18 3.89 13.64 24.37
C LEU A 18 2.88 13.63 23.22
N SER A 19 1.73 14.29 23.38
CA SER A 19 0.72 14.43 22.32
C SER A 19 1.21 15.20 21.09
N LEU A 20 2.33 15.94 21.22
CA LEU A 20 2.98 16.67 20.12
C LEU A 20 4.15 15.88 19.50
N THR A 21 4.42 14.67 19.99
CA THR A 21 5.44 13.76 19.45
C THR A 21 4.82 12.76 18.48
N THR A 22 5.61 11.78 18.02
CA THR A 22 5.08 10.66 17.23
C THR A 22 4.58 9.52 18.13
N PRO A 23 3.66 8.65 17.66
CA PRO A 23 3.29 7.43 18.37
C PRO A 23 4.51 6.56 18.73
N GLN A 24 5.52 6.52 17.84
CA GLN A 24 6.76 5.80 18.11
C GLN A 24 7.53 6.39 19.28
N ASP A 25 7.64 7.72 19.35
CA ASP A 25 8.37 8.39 20.44
C ASP A 25 7.62 8.27 21.76
N ALA A 26 6.30 8.39 21.77
CA ALA A 26 5.49 8.11 22.95
C ALA A 26 5.71 6.67 23.45
N CYS A 27 5.75 5.69 22.56
CA CYS A 27 6.06 4.30 22.91
C CYS A 27 7.48 4.12 23.45
N ARG A 28 8.48 4.80 22.87
CA ARG A 28 9.86 4.78 23.37
C ARG A 28 9.94 5.39 24.77
N MET A 29 9.21 6.47 25.03
CA MET A 29 9.18 7.14 26.33
C MET A 29 8.63 6.24 27.46
N LEU A 30 7.69 5.35 27.15
CA LEU A 30 7.21 4.31 28.10
C LEU A 30 8.32 3.38 28.60
N LEU A 31 9.34 3.13 27.78
CA LEU A 31 10.46 2.25 28.09
C LEU A 31 11.58 2.96 28.87
N VAL A 32 11.68 4.29 28.74
CA VAL A 32 12.80 5.08 29.29
C VAL A 32 12.54 5.53 30.73
N SER A 33 11.29 5.82 31.11
CA SER A 33 10.98 6.34 32.45
C SER A 33 9.62 5.91 32.98
N LEU A 34 9.62 5.25 34.15
CA LEU A 34 8.39 4.90 34.87
C LEU A 34 7.54 6.13 35.24
N ALA A 35 8.17 7.27 35.48
CA ALA A 35 7.48 8.51 35.86
C ALA A 35 6.65 9.11 34.71
N VAL A 36 6.98 8.77 33.46
CA VAL A 36 6.30 9.29 32.26
C VAL A 36 5.19 8.33 31.80
N ARG A 37 5.15 7.12 32.35
CA ARG A 37 4.22 6.06 31.93
C ARG A 37 2.75 6.47 32.02
N PRO A 38 2.23 7.00 33.15
CA PRO A 38 0.82 7.39 33.23
C PRO A 38 0.44 8.39 32.13
N ALA A 39 1.27 9.42 31.95
CA ALA A 39 1.08 10.43 30.90
C ALA A 39 1.11 9.84 29.48
N ALA A 40 2.02 8.90 29.20
CA ALA A 40 2.18 8.28 27.89
C ALA A 40 1.11 7.22 27.55
N GLU A 41 0.45 6.66 28.57
CA GLU A 41 -0.68 5.74 28.38
C GLU A 41 -2.05 6.45 28.40
N SER A 42 -2.07 7.74 28.77
CA SER A 42 -3.30 8.54 28.81
C SER A 42 -3.95 8.68 27.44
N ASP A 43 -5.28 8.52 27.41
CA ASP A 43 -6.10 8.74 26.22
C ASP A 43 -5.98 10.17 25.66
N THR A 44 -5.56 11.16 26.46
CA THR A 44 -5.30 12.52 25.95
C THR A 44 -4.17 12.57 24.94
N VAL A 45 -3.16 11.71 25.08
CA VAL A 45 -2.05 11.58 24.14
C VAL A 45 -2.52 10.87 22.87
N TRP A 46 -3.18 9.72 23.04
CA TRP A 46 -3.60 8.87 21.93
C TRP A 46 -4.73 9.46 21.10
N ASP A 47 -5.53 10.38 21.67
CA ASP A 47 -6.51 11.17 20.92
C ASP A 47 -5.87 12.02 19.81
N ARG A 48 -4.65 12.53 20.03
CA ARG A 48 -3.92 13.28 19.00
C ARG A 48 -3.27 12.41 17.93
N PHE A 49 -3.00 11.15 18.25
CA PHE A 49 -2.40 10.20 17.32
C PHE A 49 -3.42 9.51 16.43
N LEU A 50 -4.67 9.42 16.89
CA LEU A 50 -5.77 8.92 16.10
C LEU A 50 -6.23 9.99 15.10
N PRO A 51 -6.58 9.60 13.86
CA PRO A 51 -7.23 10.52 12.95
C PRO A 51 -8.55 11.07 13.52
N CYS A 52 -8.89 12.31 13.18
CA CYS A 52 -10.15 12.93 13.63
C CYS A 52 -11.40 12.17 13.17
N ASP A 53 -11.33 11.50 12.01
CA ASP A 53 -12.36 10.64 11.44
C ASP A 53 -12.22 9.16 11.86
N CYS A 54 -11.48 8.86 12.93
CA CYS A 54 -11.28 7.50 13.41
C CYS A 54 -12.61 6.78 13.70
N TRP A 55 -13.59 7.47 14.28
CA TRP A 55 -14.89 6.88 14.61
C TRP A 55 -15.68 6.50 13.36
N ASP A 56 -15.58 7.27 12.28
CA ASP A 56 -16.20 6.94 10.98
C ASP A 56 -15.54 5.69 10.38
N ILE A 57 -14.23 5.54 10.54
CA ILE A 57 -13.49 4.36 10.10
C ILE A 57 -13.92 3.13 10.91
N VAL A 58 -14.05 3.26 12.23
CA VAL A 58 -14.55 2.18 13.11
C VAL A 58 -15.96 1.77 12.72
N ALA A 59 -16.84 2.72 12.42
CA ALA A 59 -18.21 2.45 11.98
C ALA A 59 -18.28 1.69 10.63
N ARG A 60 -17.27 1.85 9.78
CA ARG A 60 -17.14 1.15 8.48
C ARG A 60 -16.48 -0.22 8.58
N SER A 61 -16.02 -0.63 9.77
CA SER A 61 -15.37 -1.92 9.97
C SER A 61 -16.35 -3.09 9.82
N ASP A 62 -15.90 -4.16 9.19
CA ASP A 62 -16.74 -5.35 8.97
C ASP A 62 -16.91 -6.19 10.24
N THR A 63 -15.95 -6.09 11.16
CA THR A 63 -15.94 -6.80 12.43
C THR A 63 -16.01 -5.83 13.60
N PRO A 64 -16.91 -6.03 14.59
CA PRO A 64 -16.96 -5.16 15.75
C PRO A 64 -15.63 -5.11 16.50
N LEU A 65 -15.03 -3.92 16.57
CA LEU A 65 -13.79 -3.70 17.29
C LEU A 65 -14.09 -3.55 18.79
N ARG A 66 -13.37 -4.29 19.63
CA ARG A 66 -13.46 -4.18 21.09
C ARG A 66 -12.14 -3.62 21.61
N PHE A 67 -12.22 -2.51 22.32
CA PHE A 67 -11.08 -1.84 22.94
C PHE A 67 -11.53 -1.13 24.22
N SER A 68 -10.59 -0.97 25.14
CA SER A 68 -10.77 -0.33 26.44
C SER A 68 -10.06 1.02 26.56
N SER A 69 -9.19 1.35 25.60
CA SER A 69 -8.43 2.60 25.54
C SER A 69 -8.21 3.06 24.10
N LYS A 70 -7.90 4.35 23.90
CA LYS A 70 -7.54 4.90 22.58
C LYS A 70 -6.20 4.37 22.08
N LYS A 71 -5.29 4.04 23.01
CA LYS A 71 -4.04 3.33 22.72
C LYS A 71 -4.32 1.97 22.08
N GLU A 72 -5.18 1.18 22.70
CA GLU A 72 -5.57 -0.13 22.19
C GLU A 72 -6.25 -0.02 20.82
N LEU A 73 -7.13 0.98 20.65
CA LEU A 73 -7.71 1.29 19.34
C LEU A 73 -6.64 1.61 18.28
N PHE A 74 -5.63 2.43 18.61
CA PHE A 74 -4.53 2.72 17.69
C PHE A 74 -3.82 1.45 17.24
N PHE A 75 -3.48 0.54 18.16
CA PHE A 75 -2.82 -0.72 17.81
C PHE A 75 -3.69 -1.63 16.93
N ILE A 76 -4.98 -1.73 17.23
CA ILE A 76 -5.94 -2.49 16.40
C ILE A 76 -5.97 -1.91 14.98
N LEU A 77 -6.08 -0.58 14.86
CA LEU A 77 -6.07 0.10 13.57
C LEU A 77 -4.71 -0.02 12.87
N SER A 78 -3.60 -0.17 13.59
CA SER A 78 -2.28 -0.40 12.99
C SER A 78 -2.06 -1.83 12.46
N ASP A 79 -2.83 -2.82 12.92
CA ASP A 79 -2.71 -4.21 12.47
C ASP A 79 -3.54 -4.51 11.21
N SER A 80 -4.14 -3.47 10.62
CA SER A 80 -5.01 -3.51 9.44
C SER A 80 -6.37 -4.14 9.70
N ILE A 81 -7.44 -3.40 9.39
CA ILE A 81 -8.83 -3.84 9.50
C ILE A 81 -9.50 -3.81 8.14
N LEU A 82 -10.47 -4.70 7.91
CA LEU A 82 -11.31 -4.65 6.72
C LEU A 82 -12.47 -3.68 6.93
N ILE A 83 -12.74 -2.88 5.89
CA ILE A 83 -13.79 -1.87 5.86
C ILE A 83 -14.56 -1.94 4.54
N ASP A 84 -15.75 -1.33 4.52
CA ASP A 84 -16.61 -1.22 3.35
C ASP A 84 -16.98 -2.60 2.75
N GLY A 85 -17.41 -3.54 3.59
CA GLY A 85 -17.83 -4.88 3.16
C GLY A 85 -16.66 -5.73 2.65
N GLY A 86 -15.46 -5.53 3.20
CA GLY A 86 -14.25 -6.24 2.84
C GLY A 86 -13.60 -5.78 1.54
N SER A 87 -14.07 -4.69 0.94
CA SER A 87 -13.53 -4.17 -0.33
C SER A 87 -12.20 -3.43 -0.13
N LYS A 88 -11.96 -2.89 1.07
CA LYS A 88 -10.75 -2.13 1.41
C LYS A 88 -10.21 -2.59 2.76
N ALA A 89 -8.91 -2.51 2.93
CA ALA A 89 -8.27 -2.64 4.23
C ALA A 89 -7.70 -1.29 4.64
N PHE A 90 -7.90 -0.90 5.89
CA PHE A 90 -7.39 0.32 6.48
C PHE A 90 -6.34 -0.03 7.52
N ALA A 91 -5.22 0.69 7.52
CA ALA A 91 -4.22 0.59 8.57
C ALA A 91 -3.68 1.98 8.97
N LEU A 92 -3.32 2.15 10.24
CA LEU A 92 -2.47 3.25 10.68
C LEU A 92 -1.01 2.83 10.62
N GLU A 93 -0.18 3.66 9.99
CA GLU A 93 1.25 3.44 10.04
C GLU A 93 1.76 3.62 11.48
N LYS A 94 2.53 2.63 11.95
CA LYS A 94 2.87 2.46 13.37
C LYS A 94 3.76 3.56 13.93
N SER A 95 4.56 4.22 13.09
CA SER A 95 5.53 5.21 13.53
C SER A 95 4.97 6.63 13.56
N SER A 96 4.18 7.02 12.56
CA SER A 96 3.64 8.36 12.38
C SER A 96 2.14 8.48 12.64
N GLY A 97 1.38 7.38 12.66
CA GLY A 97 -0.08 7.41 12.78
C GLY A 97 -0.79 7.90 11.51
N LEU A 98 -0.08 7.97 10.38
CA LEU A 98 -0.68 8.35 9.10
C LEU A 98 -1.51 7.19 8.54
N LYS A 99 -2.55 7.53 7.79
CA LYS A 99 -3.48 6.55 7.21
C LYS A 99 -2.82 5.78 6.08
N SER A 100 -3.15 4.51 5.95
CA SER A 100 -2.81 3.67 4.80
C SER A 100 -4.03 2.84 4.40
N PHE A 101 -4.20 2.62 3.10
CA PHE A 101 -5.31 1.85 2.56
C PHE A 101 -4.81 0.79 1.60
N ILE A 102 -5.49 -0.35 1.56
CA ILE A 102 -5.35 -1.33 0.48
C ILE A 102 -6.71 -1.47 -0.19
N LEU A 103 -6.75 -1.25 -1.50
CA LEU A 103 -7.90 -1.54 -2.35
C LEU A 103 -7.82 -3.01 -2.76
N SER A 104 -8.85 -3.81 -2.46
CA SER A 104 -8.91 -5.21 -2.89
C SER A 104 -8.96 -5.34 -4.41
N ALA A 105 -8.61 -6.50 -4.95
CA ALA A 105 -8.74 -6.79 -6.38
C ALA A 105 -10.17 -6.57 -6.91
N ARG A 106 -11.20 -6.74 -6.06
CA ARG A 106 -12.61 -6.48 -6.41
C ARG A 106 -12.94 -4.99 -6.55
N GLU A 107 -12.18 -4.13 -5.88
CA GLU A 107 -12.29 -2.67 -5.98
C GLU A 107 -11.54 -2.12 -7.21
N LEU A 108 -10.69 -2.94 -7.86
CA LEU A 108 -9.91 -2.53 -9.02
C LEU A 108 -10.71 -2.70 -10.32
N SER A 109 -10.50 -1.76 -11.24
CA SER A 109 -10.91 -1.90 -12.63
C SER A 109 -9.83 -2.68 -13.38
N ILE A 110 -10.07 -3.97 -13.56
CA ILE A 110 -9.18 -4.87 -14.30
C ILE A 110 -9.81 -5.17 -15.67
N LEU A 111 -9.03 -4.99 -16.74
CA LEU A 111 -9.48 -5.24 -18.11
C LEU A 111 -9.87 -6.72 -18.29
N TYR A 112 -11.05 -6.94 -18.87
CA TYR A 112 -11.67 -8.27 -19.07
C TYR A 112 -11.96 -9.06 -17.78
N SER A 113 -12.00 -8.41 -16.61
CA SER A 113 -12.27 -9.08 -15.32
C SER A 113 -13.60 -9.82 -15.23
N ASN A 114 -14.60 -9.42 -16.02
CA ASN A 114 -15.91 -10.07 -16.12
C ASN A 114 -15.88 -11.31 -17.05
N GLU A 115 -14.83 -11.48 -17.84
CA GLU A 115 -14.70 -12.61 -18.76
C GLU A 115 -14.12 -13.81 -18.03
N GLN A 116 -14.95 -14.85 -17.85
CA GLN A 116 -14.60 -16.05 -17.11
C GLN A 116 -13.44 -16.86 -17.73
N ASN A 117 -13.14 -16.61 -19.02
CA ASN A 117 -12.01 -17.20 -19.73
C ASN A 117 -10.69 -16.49 -19.42
N SER A 118 -10.74 -15.21 -19.08
CA SER A 118 -9.57 -14.35 -18.87
C SER A 118 -9.14 -14.33 -17.41
N TRP A 119 -10.11 -14.27 -16.48
CA TRP A 119 -9.86 -14.20 -15.03
C TRP A 119 -10.63 -15.24 -14.23
N SER A 120 -10.04 -15.67 -13.11
CA SER A 120 -10.70 -16.43 -12.05
C SER A 120 -10.59 -15.70 -10.72
N TRP A 121 -11.70 -15.65 -10.00
CA TRP A 121 -11.74 -15.17 -8.63
C TRP A 121 -11.62 -16.36 -7.69
N LYS A 122 -10.65 -16.33 -6.78
CA LYS A 122 -10.40 -17.43 -5.84
C LYS A 122 -10.08 -16.91 -4.45
N SER A 123 -10.41 -17.72 -3.44
CA SER A 123 -9.92 -17.50 -2.09
C SER A 123 -8.58 -18.20 -1.91
N ILE A 124 -7.64 -17.54 -1.24
CA ILE A 124 -6.34 -18.12 -0.90
C ILE A 124 -6.04 -17.83 0.57
N THR A 125 -5.42 -18.80 1.26
CA THR A 125 -5.19 -18.75 2.71
C THR A 125 -4.30 -17.60 3.16
N ASN A 126 -3.42 -17.12 2.29
CA ASN A 126 -2.45 -16.05 2.59
C ASN A 126 -2.90 -14.69 2.03
N SER A 127 -4.20 -14.51 1.76
CA SER A 127 -4.78 -13.23 1.37
C SER A 127 -5.49 -12.57 2.54
N ARG A 128 -5.40 -11.24 2.61
CA ARG A 128 -6.21 -10.43 3.54
C ARG A 128 -7.66 -10.28 3.09
N PHE A 129 -7.90 -10.33 1.78
CA PHE A 129 -9.24 -10.25 1.20
C PHE A 129 -9.79 -11.64 0.90
N ALA A 130 -11.12 -11.77 0.97
CA ALA A 130 -11.84 -13.01 0.71
C ALA A 130 -11.53 -13.60 -0.67
N GLU A 131 -11.39 -12.72 -1.68
CA GLU A 131 -11.10 -13.10 -3.05
C GLU A 131 -9.91 -12.33 -3.62
N VAL A 132 -9.12 -13.03 -4.44
CA VAL A 132 -8.05 -12.47 -5.27
C VAL A 132 -8.34 -12.77 -6.74
N ALA A 133 -7.83 -11.93 -7.64
CA ALA A 133 -7.98 -12.11 -9.08
C ALA A 133 -6.78 -12.88 -9.64
N GLU A 134 -7.01 -14.04 -10.25
CA GLU A 134 -5.99 -14.81 -10.97
C GLU A 134 -6.22 -14.70 -12.48
N LEU A 135 -5.20 -14.25 -13.19
CA LEU A 135 -5.17 -14.19 -14.64
C LEU A 135 -4.99 -15.60 -15.20
N LYS A 136 -5.97 -16.10 -15.94
CA LYS A 136 -5.86 -17.39 -16.65
C LYS A 136 -5.03 -17.23 -17.91
N THR A 137 -5.53 -16.42 -18.85
CA THR A 137 -4.89 -16.16 -20.13
C THR A 137 -5.43 -14.85 -20.69
N SER A 138 -4.56 -13.87 -20.95
CA SER A 138 -4.93 -12.65 -21.68
C SER A 138 -3.78 -12.16 -22.56
N GLY A 139 -4.13 -11.54 -23.68
CA GLY A 139 -3.19 -10.86 -24.56
C GLY A 139 -2.86 -9.42 -24.12
N ARG A 140 -3.68 -8.83 -23.24
CA ARG A 140 -3.50 -7.47 -22.71
C ARG A 140 -3.75 -7.42 -21.21
N LEU A 141 -2.92 -6.68 -20.48
CA LEU A 141 -3.08 -6.45 -19.06
C LEU A 141 -3.24 -4.96 -18.77
N GLU A 142 -4.36 -4.60 -18.14
CA GLU A 142 -4.60 -3.25 -17.63
C GLU A 142 -5.31 -3.37 -16.29
N ILE A 143 -4.72 -2.73 -15.28
CA ILE A 143 -5.16 -2.72 -13.89
C ILE A 143 -5.21 -1.27 -13.46
N GLN A 144 -6.37 -0.84 -12.96
CA GLN A 144 -6.57 0.50 -12.46
C GLN A 144 -7.21 0.47 -11.07
N GLY A 145 -6.67 1.26 -10.15
CA GLY A 145 -7.30 1.57 -8.87
C GLY A 145 -7.52 3.07 -8.73
N THR A 146 -8.59 3.46 -8.03
CA THR A 146 -8.91 4.87 -7.78
C THR A 146 -9.09 5.10 -6.29
N ILE A 147 -8.52 6.19 -5.78
CA ILE A 147 -8.65 6.60 -4.39
C ILE A 147 -8.88 8.10 -4.31
N ARG A 148 -9.71 8.54 -3.35
CA ARG A 148 -9.91 9.97 -3.08
C ARG A 148 -8.87 10.46 -2.08
N THR A 149 -8.29 11.63 -2.30
CA THR A 149 -7.30 12.21 -1.38
C THR A 149 -7.92 12.58 -0.03
N ARG A 150 -9.22 12.92 0.04
CA ARG A 150 -9.90 13.26 1.30
C ARG A 150 -9.87 12.18 2.38
N ILE A 151 -9.76 10.90 1.99
CA ILE A 151 -9.70 9.79 2.96
C ILE A 151 -8.28 9.53 3.46
N LEU A 152 -7.28 10.10 2.80
CA LEU A 152 -5.87 10.02 3.18
C LEU A 152 -5.53 11.14 4.18
N SER A 153 -4.41 11.00 4.87
CA SER A 153 -3.86 12.11 5.67
C SER A 153 -3.35 13.21 4.74
N PRO A 154 -3.72 14.49 4.95
CA PRO A 154 -3.29 15.60 4.09
C PRO A 154 -1.80 15.91 4.25
N HIS A 155 -1.26 16.74 3.36
CA HIS A 155 0.14 17.20 3.36
C HIS A 155 1.17 16.06 3.39
N THR A 156 0.81 14.91 2.85
CA THR A 156 1.61 13.68 2.92
C THR A 156 1.89 13.16 1.53
N THR A 157 3.14 12.77 1.28
CA THR A 157 3.50 12.03 0.06
C THR A 157 3.18 10.55 0.24
N TYR A 158 2.40 9.99 -0.67
CA TYR A 158 2.04 8.58 -0.70
C TYR A 158 2.73 7.86 -1.85
N LYS A 159 3.01 6.58 -1.63
CA LYS A 159 3.40 5.63 -2.66
C LYS A 159 2.32 4.57 -2.84
N ALA A 160 2.08 4.21 -4.10
CA ALA A 160 1.15 3.15 -4.47
C ALA A 160 1.90 1.88 -4.88
N TYR A 161 1.47 0.75 -4.37
CA TYR A 161 2.09 -0.56 -4.61
C TYR A 161 1.05 -1.60 -5.02
N LEU A 162 1.22 -2.21 -6.19
CA LEU A 162 0.42 -3.36 -6.60
C LEU A 162 0.96 -4.62 -5.94
N GLN A 163 0.12 -5.32 -5.18
CA GLN A 163 0.45 -6.58 -4.50
C GLN A 163 0.07 -7.78 -5.36
N ILE A 164 1.08 -8.55 -5.79
CA ILE A 164 0.91 -9.69 -6.69
C ILE A 164 1.59 -10.96 -6.20
N LYS A 165 1.17 -12.09 -6.75
CA LYS A 165 1.87 -13.37 -6.72
C LYS A 165 1.97 -13.92 -8.13
N ILE A 166 3.04 -14.66 -8.39
CA ILE A 166 3.23 -15.37 -9.65
C ILE A 166 3.00 -16.85 -9.37
N SER A 167 2.08 -17.46 -10.12
CA SER A 167 1.80 -18.89 -10.04
C SER A 167 2.94 -19.71 -10.65
N ASP A 168 3.18 -20.92 -10.16
CA ASP A 168 4.21 -21.82 -10.71
C ASP A 168 3.98 -22.16 -12.20
N ARG A 169 2.73 -22.03 -12.67
CA ARG A 169 2.33 -22.24 -14.07
C ARG A 169 2.26 -20.94 -14.88
N ALA A 170 2.82 -19.85 -14.36
CA ALA A 170 2.81 -18.57 -15.05
C ALA A 170 3.64 -18.62 -16.33
N PHE A 171 3.21 -17.85 -17.32
CA PHE A 171 3.87 -17.73 -18.61
C PHE A 171 3.64 -16.33 -19.18
N GLY A 172 4.59 -15.84 -19.98
CA GLY A 172 4.43 -14.62 -20.79
C GLY A 172 4.38 -13.29 -20.01
N LEU A 173 4.55 -13.30 -18.68
CA LEU A 173 4.48 -12.10 -17.83
C LEU A 173 5.69 -11.16 -18.01
N ASP A 174 6.85 -11.73 -18.34
CA ASP A 174 8.13 -11.05 -18.56
C ASP A 174 8.32 -10.55 -20.00
N SER A 175 7.41 -10.94 -20.90
CA SER A 175 7.58 -10.80 -22.35
C SER A 175 7.38 -9.38 -22.88
N ILE A 176 6.61 -8.56 -22.16
CA ILE A 176 6.31 -7.17 -22.50
C ILE A 176 6.40 -6.32 -21.22
N PRO A 177 7.08 -5.16 -21.25
CA PRO A 177 7.08 -4.22 -20.15
C PRO A 177 5.69 -3.63 -19.87
N CYS A 178 5.44 -3.33 -18.60
CA CYS A 178 4.25 -2.62 -18.14
C CYS A 178 4.61 -1.19 -17.76
N GLU A 179 3.89 -0.23 -18.31
CA GLU A 179 3.92 1.16 -17.88
C GLU A 179 3.07 1.31 -16.61
N THR A 180 3.63 1.94 -15.58
CA THR A 180 2.89 2.33 -14.39
C THR A 180 2.70 3.83 -14.41
N SER A 181 1.53 4.31 -14.00
CA SER A 181 1.26 5.74 -13.94
C SER A 181 0.36 6.10 -12.77
N ILE A 182 0.55 7.31 -12.24
CA ILE A 182 -0.34 7.95 -11.29
C ILE A 182 -0.87 9.23 -11.90
N MET A 183 -2.19 9.39 -11.86
CA MET A 183 -2.90 10.53 -12.42
C MET A 183 -3.82 11.15 -11.36
N ALA A 184 -3.91 12.48 -11.32
CA ALA A 184 -4.91 13.22 -10.57
C ALA A 184 -5.79 14.00 -11.56
N GLY A 185 -7.03 13.54 -11.77
CA GLY A 185 -7.82 13.98 -12.93
C GLY A 185 -7.09 13.69 -14.25
N ASP A 186 -6.90 14.73 -15.07
CA ASP A 186 -6.19 14.63 -16.36
C ASP A 186 -4.67 14.84 -16.25
N ARG A 187 -4.16 15.11 -15.03
CA ARG A 187 -2.74 15.42 -14.80
C ARG A 187 -1.98 14.16 -14.44
N VAL A 188 -0.95 13.85 -15.23
CA VAL A 188 0.01 12.79 -14.91
C VAL A 188 0.98 13.29 -13.84
N LEU A 189 1.07 12.57 -12.72
CA LEU A 189 1.93 12.91 -11.58
C LEU A 189 3.25 12.14 -11.61
N ASP A 190 3.18 10.85 -11.95
CA ASP A 190 4.33 9.96 -12.01
C ASP A 190 4.09 8.90 -13.08
N THR A 191 5.15 8.51 -13.80
CA THR A 191 5.15 7.46 -14.81
C THR A 191 6.44 6.69 -14.70
N ASN A 192 6.36 5.37 -14.58
CA ASN A 192 7.51 4.49 -14.55
C ASN A 192 7.27 3.28 -15.45
N THR A 193 8.28 2.43 -15.58
CA THR A 193 8.11 1.15 -16.26
C THR A 193 8.69 0.01 -15.45
N THR A 194 7.98 -1.09 -15.46
CA THR A 194 8.27 -2.28 -14.69
C THR A 194 8.08 -3.53 -15.54
N TYR A 195 8.75 -4.61 -15.15
CA TYR A 195 8.50 -5.93 -15.71
C TYR A 195 7.92 -6.85 -14.64
N LEU A 196 6.93 -7.65 -15.01
CA LEU A 196 6.32 -8.64 -14.12
C LEU A 196 7.21 -9.89 -14.04
N ARG A 197 8.33 -9.80 -13.31
CA ARG A 197 9.29 -10.91 -13.14
C ARG A 197 9.61 -11.11 -11.67
N GLU A 198 9.84 -12.36 -11.28
CA GLU A 198 10.41 -12.63 -9.96
C GLU A 198 11.89 -12.21 -9.92
N PRO A 199 12.34 -11.58 -8.81
CA PRO A 199 13.75 -11.25 -8.62
C PRO A 199 14.54 -12.51 -8.24
N ASP A 200 14.73 -13.44 -9.19
CA ASP A 200 15.63 -14.60 -9.03
C ASP A 200 16.88 -14.47 -9.92
N SER A 201 18.03 -14.33 -9.28
CA SER A 201 19.29 -13.93 -9.92
C SER A 201 19.86 -14.98 -10.89
N LYS A 202 19.54 -16.26 -10.71
CA LYS A 202 20.08 -17.35 -11.54
C LYS A 202 19.34 -17.51 -12.87
N LYS A 203 18.00 -17.39 -12.87
CA LYS A 203 17.20 -17.35 -14.12
C LYS A 203 17.47 -16.09 -14.91
N GLN A 204 17.65 -14.96 -14.22
CA GLN A 204 17.91 -13.66 -14.80
C GLN A 204 19.18 -13.63 -15.66
N GLN A 205 20.26 -14.30 -15.24
CA GLN A 205 21.49 -14.38 -16.05
C GLN A 205 21.31 -15.18 -17.34
N LEU A 206 20.57 -16.29 -17.31
CA LEU A 206 20.37 -17.15 -18.49
C LEU A 206 19.35 -16.55 -19.47
N GLU A 207 18.26 -15.97 -18.97
CA GLU A 207 17.25 -15.30 -19.80
C GLU A 207 17.77 -14.01 -20.43
N ASN A 208 18.58 -13.24 -19.70
CA ASN A 208 19.25 -12.07 -20.27
C ASN A 208 20.20 -12.44 -21.40
N LEU A 209 20.80 -13.64 -21.40
CA LEU A 209 21.64 -14.11 -22.51
C LEU A 209 20.82 -14.53 -23.73
N LEU A 210 19.67 -15.18 -23.52
CA LEU A 210 18.83 -15.69 -24.61
C LEU A 210 17.95 -14.61 -25.27
N TYR A 211 17.46 -13.66 -24.48
CA TYR A 211 16.49 -12.66 -24.92
C TYR A 211 17.05 -11.23 -24.91
N TRP A 212 18.37 -11.06 -24.77
CA TRP A 212 19.03 -9.76 -24.68
C TRP A 212 18.59 -8.78 -25.77
N ASN A 213 18.68 -9.22 -27.04
CA ASN A 213 18.35 -8.39 -28.20
C ASN A 213 16.88 -7.93 -28.19
N ARG A 214 15.97 -8.81 -27.73
CA ARG A 214 14.54 -8.48 -27.60
C ARG A 214 14.30 -7.48 -26.47
N ILE A 215 14.96 -7.67 -25.32
CA ILE A 215 14.87 -6.73 -24.20
C ILE A 215 15.41 -5.35 -24.61
N GLN A 216 16.56 -5.29 -25.27
CA GLN A 216 17.13 -4.03 -25.77
C GLN A 216 16.21 -3.33 -26.78
N MET A 217 15.58 -4.08 -27.70
CA MET A 217 14.59 -3.51 -28.63
C MET A 217 13.33 -3.01 -27.93
N LEU A 218 12.89 -3.67 -26.85
CA LEU A 218 11.72 -3.25 -26.08
C LEU A 218 12.01 -2.06 -25.16
N LYS A 219 13.26 -1.88 -24.69
CA LYS A 219 13.67 -0.68 -23.94
C LYS A 219 13.43 0.62 -24.71
N GLY A 220 13.58 0.61 -26.03
CA GLY A 220 13.27 1.77 -26.88
C GLY A 220 11.77 2.09 -27.04
N ARG A 221 10.87 1.25 -26.50
CA ARG A 221 9.40 1.46 -26.52
C ARG A 221 8.85 1.95 -25.18
N VAL A 222 9.76 2.22 -24.24
CA VAL A 222 9.48 2.53 -22.85
C VAL A 222 9.96 3.96 -22.60
N ASN A 223 9.22 4.74 -21.80
CA ASN A 223 9.67 6.09 -21.41
C ASN A 223 10.98 6.01 -20.61
N GLU A 224 11.90 6.96 -20.80
CA GLU A 224 13.16 7.06 -20.03
C GLU A 224 12.87 7.30 -18.54
N GLY A 225 12.65 6.22 -17.79
CA GLY A 225 12.48 6.21 -16.35
C GLY A 225 13.23 5.03 -15.74
N ASP A 226 13.49 5.11 -14.44
CA ASP A 226 14.20 4.04 -13.72
C ASP A 226 13.40 2.73 -13.77
N GLU A 227 14.05 1.65 -14.23
CA GLU A 227 13.45 0.31 -14.29
C GLU A 227 13.14 -0.19 -12.86
N LYS A 228 11.87 -0.16 -12.46
CA LYS A 228 11.45 -0.63 -11.13
C LYS A 228 11.13 -2.11 -11.18
N LEU A 229 11.85 -2.93 -10.41
CA LEU A 229 11.60 -4.37 -10.30
C LEU A 229 10.66 -4.70 -9.14
N PRO A 230 9.83 -5.75 -9.27
CA PRO A 230 9.04 -6.24 -8.15
C PRO A 230 9.93 -6.64 -6.97
N SER A 231 9.54 -6.24 -5.76
CA SER A 231 10.27 -6.58 -4.54
C SER A 231 9.50 -7.61 -3.71
N LYS A 232 10.22 -8.48 -2.99
CA LYS A 232 9.60 -9.53 -2.17
C LYS A 232 9.31 -9.03 -0.76
N ARG A 233 8.05 -9.17 -0.33
CA ARG A 233 7.60 -8.84 1.02
C ARG A 233 7.78 -10.03 1.98
N LYS A 234 7.71 -9.73 3.28
CA LYS A 234 7.80 -10.72 4.37
C LYS A 234 6.62 -11.70 4.38
N ASP A 235 5.47 -11.29 3.88
CA ASP A 235 4.23 -12.08 3.78
C ASP A 235 4.20 -13.02 2.54
N GLY A 236 5.27 -13.01 1.74
CA GLY A 236 5.39 -13.81 0.53
C GLY A 236 4.67 -13.25 -0.69
N TRP A 237 4.11 -12.03 -0.61
CA TRP A 237 3.65 -11.29 -1.79
C TRP A 237 4.81 -10.52 -2.44
N LEU A 238 4.69 -10.26 -3.74
CA LEU A 238 5.54 -9.30 -4.44
C LEU A 238 4.83 -7.95 -4.46
N GLU A 239 5.57 -6.86 -4.33
CA GLU A 239 5.06 -5.50 -4.54
C GLU A 239 5.74 -4.82 -5.73
N ILE A 240 4.91 -4.16 -6.53
CA ILE A 240 5.35 -3.34 -7.66
C ILE A 240 4.98 -1.90 -7.35
N GLU A 241 5.97 -1.03 -7.29
CA GLU A 241 5.74 0.41 -7.13
C GLU A 241 5.11 0.98 -8.40
N LEU A 242 3.88 1.50 -8.26
CA LEU A 242 3.15 2.14 -9.36
C LEU A 242 3.59 3.59 -9.54
N GLY A 243 3.95 4.24 -8.43
CA GLY A 243 4.48 5.60 -8.39
C GLY A 243 4.20 6.30 -7.06
N GLU A 244 4.42 7.61 -7.03
CA GLU A 244 4.14 8.47 -5.89
C GLU A 244 3.27 9.69 -6.22
N PHE A 245 2.57 10.20 -5.21
CA PHE A 245 1.77 11.42 -5.31
C PHE A 245 1.70 12.16 -3.98
N PHE A 246 1.47 13.47 -4.03
CA PHE A 246 1.32 14.30 -2.85
C PHE A 246 -0.16 14.62 -2.60
N THR A 247 -0.57 14.58 -1.33
CA THR A 247 -1.92 14.96 -0.91
C THR A 247 -1.94 16.38 -0.38
N SER A 248 -2.84 17.21 -0.93
CA SER A 248 -3.13 18.57 -0.44
C SER A 248 -4.45 18.61 0.33
N GLU A 249 -4.88 19.81 0.74
CA GLU A 249 -6.19 20.06 1.37
C GLU A 249 -7.38 19.87 0.40
N SER A 250 -7.14 19.85 -0.92
CA SER A 250 -8.20 19.68 -1.92
C SER A 250 -8.54 18.21 -2.15
N ASP A 251 -9.84 17.89 -2.24
CA ASP A 251 -10.30 16.56 -2.63
C ASP A 251 -10.08 16.34 -4.13
N GLU A 252 -9.17 15.42 -4.45
CA GLU A 252 -8.84 14.98 -5.79
C GLU A 252 -9.03 13.46 -5.89
N VAL A 253 -9.36 12.98 -7.09
CA VAL A 253 -9.39 11.54 -7.36
C VAL A 253 -8.06 11.16 -7.99
N VAL A 254 -7.30 10.34 -7.26
CA VAL A 254 -6.03 9.79 -7.74
C VAL A 254 -6.29 8.42 -8.35
N THR A 255 -5.83 8.25 -9.58
CA THR A 255 -5.91 7.02 -10.35
C THR A 255 -4.53 6.42 -10.48
N MET A 256 -4.37 5.17 -10.03
CA MET A 256 -3.14 4.40 -10.11
C MET A 256 -3.33 3.32 -11.18
N ARG A 257 -2.44 3.26 -12.17
CA ARG A 257 -2.56 2.33 -13.30
C ARG A 257 -1.30 1.52 -13.50
N LEU A 258 -1.50 0.28 -13.92
CA LEU A 258 -0.50 -0.56 -14.56
C LEU A 258 -1.08 -1.02 -15.90
N MET A 259 -0.42 -0.65 -16.99
CA MET A 259 -0.83 -0.99 -18.35
C MET A 259 0.32 -1.64 -19.10
N GLU A 260 0.04 -2.75 -19.75
CA GLU A 260 0.99 -3.37 -20.65
C GLU A 260 1.16 -2.52 -21.93
N ILE A 261 2.41 -2.25 -22.30
CA ILE A 261 2.73 -1.48 -23.50
C ILE A 261 2.32 -2.29 -24.75
N LYS A 262 1.96 -1.60 -25.84
CA LYS A 262 1.43 -2.21 -27.08
C LYS A 262 2.19 -3.49 -27.50
N GLY A 263 1.51 -4.62 -27.33
CA GLY A 263 1.87 -5.93 -27.85
C GLY A 263 0.75 -6.92 -27.56
N HIS A 264 0.68 -8.00 -28.33
CA HIS A 264 -0.25 -9.11 -28.09
C HIS A 264 0.59 -10.34 -27.77
N GLN A 265 0.91 -10.54 -26.48
CA GLN A 265 1.53 -11.76 -25.99
C GLN A 265 0.60 -12.37 -24.96
N LEU A 266 0.27 -13.65 -25.17
CA LEU A 266 -0.54 -14.40 -24.22
C LEU A 266 0.27 -14.58 -22.94
N LYS A 267 -0.37 -14.26 -21.83
CA LYS A 267 0.20 -14.44 -20.49
C LYS A 267 -0.84 -14.92 -19.51
N GLY A 268 -0.38 -15.58 -18.46
CA GLY A 268 -1.23 -16.17 -17.43
C GLY A 268 -0.47 -16.41 -16.13
N GLY A 269 -1.22 -16.74 -15.08
CA GLY A 269 -0.68 -17.07 -13.76
C GLY A 269 -0.36 -15.88 -12.86
N LEU A 270 -0.78 -14.65 -13.22
CA LEU A 270 -0.67 -13.47 -12.35
C LEU A 270 -1.82 -13.47 -11.34
N ILE A 271 -1.51 -13.41 -10.04
CA ILE A 271 -2.49 -13.33 -8.96
C ILE A 271 -2.40 -11.95 -8.33
N ILE A 272 -3.50 -11.22 -8.24
CA ILE A 272 -3.58 -9.85 -7.72
C ILE A 272 -4.37 -9.85 -6.42
N GLN A 273 -3.75 -9.32 -5.35
CA GLN A 273 -4.46 -9.06 -4.10
C GLN A 273 -5.14 -7.70 -4.11
N GLY A 274 -4.44 -6.67 -4.61
CA GLY A 274 -4.90 -5.30 -4.48
C GLY A 274 -3.80 -4.26 -4.67
N ILE A 275 -4.16 -2.99 -4.50
CA ILE A 275 -3.23 -1.84 -4.51
C ILE A 275 -3.14 -1.26 -3.10
N GLU A 276 -1.95 -1.21 -2.52
CA GLU A 276 -1.65 -0.57 -1.25
C GLU A 276 -1.16 0.87 -1.47
N VAL A 277 -1.78 1.81 -0.78
CA VAL A 277 -1.41 3.22 -0.73
C VAL A 277 -0.90 3.48 0.68
N ARG A 278 0.40 3.77 0.80
CA ARG A 278 1.05 4.02 2.10
C ARG A 278 1.91 5.29 2.08
N PRO A 279 2.04 5.99 3.21
CA PRO A 279 2.90 7.16 3.33
C PRO A 279 4.36 6.84 2.98
N LYS A 280 5.05 7.79 2.34
CA LYS A 280 6.49 7.74 2.06
C LYS A 280 7.25 8.38 3.21
N TYR A 281 8.34 7.74 3.62
CA TYR A 281 9.30 8.23 4.63
C TYR A 281 10.68 8.41 4.00
#